data_AF-A0A7Z9FZS5-F1
#
_entry.id   AF-A0A7Z9FZS5-F1
#
_cell.length_a   1.000
_cell.length_b   1.000
_cell.length_c   1.000
_cell.angle_alpha   90.00
_cell.angle_beta   90.00
_cell.angle_gamma   90.00
#
_symmetry.space_group_name_H-M   'P 1'
#
loop_
_entity.id
_entity.type
_entity.pdbx_description
1 polymer ?
#
loop_
_entity_poly.entity_id
_entity_poly.type
_entity_poly.pdbx_seq_one_letter_code
_entity_poly.pdbx_strand_id
1 'polypeptide(L)'
;MKPAIVPGNSSESYLIQRIISEDKFERMPPADKEPITPEEIRLLRMWIDQGANWPEKEDTAVADQSFQGDHWAFQPVERPKVPILHDAADKAWARNPIDNFIIARLDKKGLSPSEKADRSTLIRRWSQTLLGLPPSPEDVQQFVADQSPDAYEQLVDRLLASPHYGERWGQHWLDIVRFAETSGFEVNTPRPNAWHYRDYVIQAFNKDTPYNQFILEQLAGDTVGADVATGFLVAGPKDLVGSPDIRLTLAQRMDELHDMINTTGMTFMGLTTGCARCHDHKFDPISQRDYYAMQAVFSGVKHGDRVLSSPQYKENQKKAKETKEKRNKVKNQLSKFEPLAFTGKTLVIDDQLPETEASNLKKEKPSRTDTTILMEIGGTAGYTSGKKRGESNDTGGLGRLPNIGKKYTWWKAAHADVFTWNPGLSGYYQIWLSWGCGLSGRSNTTKALHAMDAEYHLDLDGDLATQDDRRLITIINQQKLADGTDAPTELVGASGSKNLWSGLYAAGIHELNRNSRIILRGGSSDAPVAADIMVFQQAADSLTLQESSPQLRPAVQTWQNSERFKPIEAKFVRFTILGTNGGEPCIDELEIYTEGSDSSNVALASTGAKATAS
;
A
#
# COMPACT_ATOMS: atom_id res chain seq x y z
N MET A 1 24.64 -42.13 -2.05
CA MET A 1 25.88 -41.52 -1.52
C MET A 1 26.95 -42.60 -1.49
N LYS A 2 28.18 -42.32 -1.91
CA LYS A 2 29.32 -43.24 -1.71
C LYS A 2 29.79 -43.12 -0.25
N PRO A 3 30.03 -44.22 0.47
CA PRO A 3 30.57 -44.15 1.83
C PRO A 3 31.95 -43.47 1.83
N ALA A 4 32.17 -42.55 2.78
CA ALA A 4 33.45 -41.84 2.87
C ALA A 4 34.61 -42.80 3.17
N ILE A 5 34.37 -43.80 4.02
CA ILE A 5 35.31 -44.85 4.41
C ILE A 5 34.61 -46.20 4.22
N VAL A 6 35.30 -47.14 3.57
CA VAL A 6 34.92 -48.56 3.45
C VAL A 6 35.96 -49.35 4.26
N PRO A 7 35.64 -49.73 5.52
CA PRO A 7 36.56 -50.50 6.36
C PRO A 7 37.10 -51.75 5.64
N GLY A 8 38.41 -51.95 5.69
CA GLY A 8 39.10 -53.06 5.02
C GLY A 8 39.36 -52.86 3.52
N ASN A 9 38.89 -51.75 2.92
CA ASN A 9 39.11 -51.45 1.51
C ASN A 9 39.35 -49.95 1.26
N SER A 10 40.61 -49.53 1.37
CA SER A 10 41.03 -48.15 1.13
C SER A 10 40.86 -47.72 -0.32
N SER A 11 40.87 -48.66 -1.28
CA SER A 11 40.71 -48.36 -2.71
C SER A 11 39.27 -47.95 -3.10
N GLU A 12 38.28 -48.51 -2.41
CA GLU A 12 36.87 -48.15 -2.58
C GLU A 12 36.42 -46.99 -1.67
N SER A 13 37.27 -46.58 -0.73
CA SER A 13 36.99 -45.47 0.18
C SER A 13 37.05 -44.14 -0.53
N TYR A 14 35.92 -43.43 -0.56
CA TYR A 14 35.80 -42.16 -1.27
C TYR A 14 36.75 -41.07 -0.73
N LEU A 15 37.06 -41.10 0.58
CA LEU A 15 38.06 -40.25 1.20
C LEU A 15 39.42 -40.36 0.48
N ILE A 16 39.89 -41.60 0.26
CA ILE A 16 41.17 -41.85 -0.42
C ILE A 16 41.10 -41.36 -1.86
N GLN A 17 40.00 -41.62 -2.56
CA GLN A 17 39.80 -41.15 -3.94
C GLN A 17 39.87 -39.61 -4.03
N ARG A 18 39.32 -38.89 -3.05
CA ARG A 18 39.38 -37.42 -3.01
C ARG A 18 40.77 -36.88 -2.70
N ILE A 19 41.53 -37.50 -1.80
CA ILE A 19 42.84 -36.95 -1.41
C ILE A 19 43.96 -37.26 -2.41
N ILE A 20 43.77 -38.29 -3.26
CA ILE A 20 44.72 -38.64 -4.33
C ILE A 20 44.29 -38.13 -5.71
N SER A 21 43.10 -37.54 -5.84
CA SER A 21 42.60 -37.12 -7.15
C SER A 21 43.52 -36.09 -7.79
N GLU A 22 43.83 -36.29 -9.08
CA GLU A 22 44.57 -35.30 -9.88
C GLU A 22 43.63 -34.22 -10.46
N ASP A 23 42.31 -34.44 -10.42
CA ASP A 23 41.33 -33.45 -10.81
C ASP A 23 41.23 -32.35 -9.74
N LYS A 24 41.57 -31.12 -10.12
CA LYS A 24 41.55 -29.94 -9.26
C LYS A 24 40.17 -29.64 -8.66
N PHE A 25 39.08 -30.09 -9.28
CA PHE A 25 37.71 -29.90 -8.79
C PHE A 25 37.25 -31.02 -7.85
N GLU A 26 37.91 -32.17 -7.87
CA GLU A 26 37.58 -33.29 -6.99
C GLU A 26 38.56 -33.45 -5.82
N ARG A 27 39.80 -33.01 -6.00
CA ARG A 27 40.89 -33.13 -5.02
C ARG A 27 40.61 -32.39 -3.72
N MET A 28 40.92 -33.04 -2.60
CA MET A 28 40.91 -32.46 -1.25
C MET A 28 42.27 -32.66 -0.56
N PRO A 29 42.91 -31.64 0.03
CA PRO A 29 42.52 -30.23 0.03
C PRO A 29 42.44 -29.62 -1.38
N PRO A 30 41.64 -28.56 -1.57
CA PRO A 30 41.53 -27.85 -2.85
C PRO A 30 42.89 -27.47 -3.42
N ALA A 31 42.99 -27.34 -4.75
CA ALA A 31 44.26 -27.19 -5.46
C ALA A 31 45.10 -25.95 -5.08
N ASP A 32 44.51 -24.96 -4.40
CA ASP A 32 45.18 -23.78 -3.82
C ASP A 32 45.78 -24.04 -2.42
N LYS A 33 45.65 -25.25 -1.89
CA LYS A 33 46.19 -25.69 -0.59
C LYS A 33 47.25 -26.79 -0.78
N GLU A 34 48.12 -26.91 0.22
CA GLU A 34 49.12 -27.99 0.33
C GLU A 34 48.45 -29.37 0.19
N PRO A 35 49.00 -30.28 -0.64
CA PRO A 35 48.54 -31.67 -0.70
C PRO A 35 48.73 -32.37 0.63
N ILE A 36 47.90 -33.38 0.92
CA ILE A 36 48.26 -34.38 1.92
C ILE A 36 49.50 -35.11 1.44
N THR A 37 50.48 -35.28 2.31
CA THR A 37 51.75 -35.90 1.95
C THR A 37 51.55 -37.37 1.58
N PRO A 38 52.40 -37.95 0.72
CA PRO A 38 52.34 -39.38 0.39
C PRO A 38 52.39 -40.28 1.63
N GLU A 39 53.10 -39.85 2.68
CA GLU A 39 53.21 -40.56 3.95
C GLU A 39 51.88 -40.60 4.71
N GLU A 40 51.20 -39.46 4.82
CA GLU A 40 49.88 -39.36 5.46
C GLU A 40 48.81 -40.13 4.65
N ILE A 41 48.85 -40.05 3.32
CA ILE A 41 47.95 -40.86 2.45
C ILE A 41 48.18 -42.35 2.71
N ARG A 42 49.44 -42.78 2.85
CA ARG A 42 49.79 -44.17 3.15
C ARG A 42 49.26 -44.59 4.53
N LEU A 43 49.44 -43.76 5.55
CA LEU A 43 48.91 -44.02 6.89
C LEU A 43 47.38 -44.15 6.88
N LEU A 44 46.67 -43.27 6.17
CA LEU A 44 45.23 -43.33 6.03
C LEU A 44 44.77 -44.60 5.31
N ARG A 45 45.44 -45.00 4.23
CA ARG A 45 45.15 -46.26 3.53
C ARG A 45 45.35 -47.46 4.45
N MET A 46 46.51 -47.53 5.13
CA MET A 46 46.82 -48.62 6.06
C MET A 46 45.80 -48.72 7.18
N TRP A 47 45.42 -47.59 7.78
CA TRP A 47 44.40 -47.56 8.83
C TRP A 47 43.05 -48.08 8.32
N ILE A 48 42.60 -47.64 7.14
CA ILE A 48 41.36 -48.13 6.54
C ILE A 48 41.45 -49.62 6.22
N ASP A 49 42.54 -50.08 5.62
CA ASP A 49 42.77 -51.49 5.26
C ASP A 49 42.87 -52.39 6.50
N GLN A 50 43.31 -51.85 7.64
CA GLN A 50 43.29 -52.52 8.95
C GLN A 50 41.90 -52.55 9.60
N GLY A 51 40.85 -52.30 8.82
CA GLY A 51 39.45 -52.29 9.28
C GLY A 51 38.98 -50.93 9.76
N ALA A 52 39.73 -49.85 9.45
CA ALA A 52 39.44 -48.51 9.95
C ALA A 52 39.19 -48.51 11.47
N ASN A 53 39.94 -49.35 12.20
CA ASN A 53 39.78 -49.54 13.63
C ASN A 53 40.12 -48.23 14.32
N TRP A 54 39.07 -47.50 14.65
CA TRP A 54 39.14 -46.38 15.57
C TRP A 54 39.13 -46.97 16.97
N PRO A 55 40.00 -46.52 17.90
CA PRO A 55 39.92 -46.95 19.28
C PRO A 55 38.59 -46.45 19.87
N GLU A 56 37.57 -47.28 19.79
CA GLU A 56 36.35 -47.16 20.56
C GLU A 56 36.30 -48.35 21.52
N LYS A 57 36.32 -48.05 22.83
CA LYS A 57 36.12 -48.93 24.02
C LYS A 57 37.28 -49.05 25.02
N GLU A 58 37.94 -47.94 25.32
CA GLU A 58 38.14 -47.52 26.72
C GLU A 58 37.71 -46.05 26.79
N ASP A 59 36.60 -45.76 27.47
CA ASP A 59 36.06 -44.41 27.75
C ASP A 59 35.83 -43.44 26.60
N THR A 60 35.47 -43.94 25.42
CA THR A 60 34.67 -43.17 24.48
C THR A 60 33.41 -43.97 24.17
N ALA A 61 32.27 -43.51 24.71
CA ALA A 61 31.05 -43.49 23.91
C ALA A 61 31.37 -42.79 22.56
N VAL A 62 30.40 -42.30 21.79
CA VAL A 62 30.68 -40.93 21.35
C VAL A 62 30.79 -40.21 22.69
N ALA A 63 32.01 -40.04 23.22
CA ALA A 63 32.25 -39.21 24.38
C ALA A 63 31.46 -37.99 24.00
N ASP A 64 30.41 -37.77 24.77
CA ASP A 64 29.60 -36.60 24.72
C ASP A 64 30.56 -35.51 24.31
N GLN A 65 30.45 -35.02 23.07
CA GLN A 65 31.06 -33.75 22.75
C GLN A 65 30.23 -32.69 23.49
N SER A 66 29.74 -32.94 24.72
CA SER A 66 30.21 -32.21 25.90
C SER A 66 31.59 -31.69 25.59
N PHE A 67 31.54 -30.53 24.96
CA PHE A 67 32.51 -29.49 24.99
C PHE A 67 33.63 -29.85 25.98
N GLN A 68 34.83 -30.12 25.49
CA GLN A 68 36.06 -30.05 26.29
C GLN A 68 36.32 -28.57 26.63
N GLY A 69 35.34 -27.95 27.30
CA GLY A 69 34.84 -26.66 26.90
C GLY A 69 35.53 -25.47 27.54
N ASP A 70 36.83 -25.30 27.39
CA ASP A 70 37.56 -24.14 27.92
C ASP A 70 37.09 -22.78 27.35
N HIS A 71 36.11 -22.77 26.44
CA HIS A 71 35.54 -21.54 25.90
C HIS A 71 34.73 -20.80 26.97
N TRP A 72 35.14 -19.56 27.24
CA TRP A 72 34.65 -18.71 28.34
C TRP A 72 33.12 -18.59 28.44
N ALA A 73 32.40 -18.63 27.31
CA ALA A 73 30.95 -18.45 27.27
C ALA A 73 30.15 -19.64 27.84
N PHE A 74 30.76 -20.83 27.92
CA PHE A 74 30.13 -22.04 28.46
C PHE A 74 30.66 -22.42 29.85
N GLN A 75 31.52 -21.58 30.42
CA GLN A 75 32.01 -21.74 31.78
C GLN A 75 31.08 -21.06 32.78
N PRO A 76 30.99 -21.57 34.03
CA PRO A 76 30.26 -20.88 35.09
C PRO A 76 30.73 -19.43 35.26
N VAL A 77 29.79 -18.49 35.41
CA VAL A 77 30.11 -17.08 35.63
C VAL A 77 30.61 -16.90 37.06
N GLU A 78 31.91 -16.66 37.21
CA GLU A 78 32.52 -16.31 38.50
C GLU A 78 32.62 -14.80 38.67
N ARG A 79 32.37 -14.31 39.90
CA ARG A 79 32.50 -12.88 40.21
C ARG A 79 33.98 -12.51 40.38
N PRO A 80 34.59 -11.73 39.47
CA PRO A 80 36.00 -11.42 39.55
C PRO A 80 36.30 -10.48 40.74
N LYS A 81 37.51 -10.58 41.29
CA LYS A 81 38.01 -9.60 42.26
C LYS A 81 38.22 -8.26 41.56
N VAL A 82 37.64 -7.20 42.12
CA VAL A 82 37.77 -5.85 41.59
C VAL A 82 39.22 -5.37 41.73
N PRO A 83 39.86 -4.84 40.66
CA PRO A 83 41.20 -4.28 40.74
C PRO A 83 41.27 -3.12 41.73
N ILE A 84 42.37 -3.07 42.48
CA ILE A 84 42.66 -1.95 43.39
C ILE A 84 43.46 -0.93 42.60
N LEU A 85 42.91 0.27 42.47
CA LEU A 85 43.59 1.40 41.88
C LEU A 85 44.61 1.96 42.87
N HIS A 86 45.80 2.33 42.40
CA HIS A 86 46.85 2.86 43.27
C HIS A 86 46.99 4.38 43.16
N ASP A 87 46.95 4.91 41.94
CA ASP A 87 47.07 6.34 41.65
C ASP A 87 45.85 7.14 42.16
N ALA A 88 46.10 8.39 42.59
CA ALA A 88 45.07 9.26 43.13
C ALA A 88 44.14 9.84 42.05
N ALA A 89 44.67 10.15 40.86
CA ALA A 89 43.88 10.65 39.73
C ALA A 89 42.94 9.55 39.21
N ASP A 90 43.42 8.31 39.12
CA ASP A 90 42.60 7.16 38.72
C ASP A 90 41.45 6.88 39.69
N LYS A 91 41.73 6.96 41.00
CA LYS A 91 40.69 6.85 42.03
C LYS A 91 39.66 7.96 41.94
N ALA A 92 40.06 9.17 41.57
CA ALA A 92 39.15 10.30 41.40
C ALA A 92 38.32 10.19 40.12
N TRP A 93 38.83 9.51 39.08
CA TRP A 93 38.12 9.26 37.84
C TRP A 93 37.08 8.14 37.97
N ALA A 94 37.44 7.04 38.64
CA ALA A 94 36.56 5.88 38.81
C ALA A 94 35.32 6.22 39.65
N ARG A 95 34.13 5.94 39.12
CA ARG A 95 32.83 6.14 39.79
C ARG A 95 32.22 4.85 40.31
N ASN A 96 32.52 3.73 39.67
CA ASN A 96 31.99 2.42 40.04
C ASN A 96 33.03 1.30 39.82
N PRO A 97 32.80 0.07 40.33
CA PRO A 97 33.77 -1.01 40.21
C PRO A 97 34.17 -1.41 38.78
N ILE A 98 33.33 -1.15 37.76
CA ILE A 98 33.64 -1.43 36.35
C ILE A 98 34.79 -0.52 35.89
N ASP A 99 34.80 0.74 36.32
CA ASP A 99 35.83 1.71 35.98
C ASP A 99 37.22 1.24 36.44
N ASN A 100 37.31 0.54 37.58
CA ASN A 100 38.56 -0.04 38.05
C ASN A 100 39.12 -1.09 37.08
N PHE A 101 38.26 -1.89 36.44
CA PHE A 101 38.69 -2.86 35.43
C PHE A 101 39.18 -2.17 34.16
N ILE A 102 38.51 -1.08 33.74
CA ILE A 102 38.88 -0.29 32.58
C ILE A 102 40.25 0.37 32.81
N ILE A 103 40.42 1.09 33.93
CA ILE A 103 41.69 1.74 34.28
C ILE A 103 42.82 0.71 34.38
N ALA A 104 42.61 -0.38 35.12
CA ALA A 104 43.64 -1.42 35.26
C ALA A 104 44.07 -2.02 33.90
N ARG A 105 43.21 -1.97 32.87
CA ARG A 105 43.57 -2.39 31.51
C ARG A 105 44.27 -1.29 30.73
N LEU A 106 43.87 -0.03 30.89
CA LEU A 106 44.52 1.14 30.29
C LEU A 106 45.95 1.31 30.82
N ASP A 107 46.16 1.19 32.14
CA ASP A 107 47.46 1.28 32.79
C ASP A 107 48.44 0.25 32.24
N LYS A 108 47.97 -1.01 32.10
CA LYS A 108 48.75 -2.10 31.48
C LYS A 108 49.16 -1.82 30.03
N LYS A 109 48.48 -0.88 29.37
CA LYS A 109 48.75 -0.45 28.00
C LYS A 109 49.44 0.92 27.95
N GLY A 110 49.73 1.54 29.09
CA GLY A 110 50.30 2.90 29.15
C GLY A 110 49.37 3.97 28.57
N LEU A 111 48.06 3.76 28.67
CA LEU A 111 47.04 4.69 28.19
C LEU A 111 46.32 5.35 29.37
N SER A 112 45.79 6.54 29.14
CA SER A 112 44.94 7.25 30.11
C SER A 112 43.51 7.40 29.57
N PRO A 113 42.49 7.53 30.44
CA PRO A 113 41.13 7.80 30.01
C PRO A 113 41.04 9.07 29.16
N SER A 114 40.17 9.06 28.16
CA SER A 114 39.90 10.25 27.34
C SER A 114 39.18 11.33 28.15
N GLU A 115 39.37 12.59 27.74
CA GLU A 115 38.65 13.72 28.30
C GLU A 115 37.13 13.58 28.10
N LYS A 116 36.36 14.10 29.05
CA LYS A 116 34.89 14.11 28.95
C LYS A 116 34.47 15.04 27.82
N ALA A 117 33.50 14.58 27.03
CA ALA A 117 32.87 15.43 26.03
C ALA A 117 32.16 16.62 26.69
N ASP A 118 32.09 17.74 25.98
CA ASP A 118 31.36 18.92 26.43
C ASP A 118 29.84 18.64 26.48
N ARG A 119 29.12 19.47 27.25
CA ARG A 119 27.67 19.29 27.48
C ARG A 119 26.85 19.30 26.19
N SER A 120 27.18 20.14 25.21
CA SER A 120 26.44 20.20 23.95
C SER A 120 26.63 18.92 23.12
N THR A 121 27.83 18.35 23.15
CA THR A 121 28.11 17.05 22.53
C THR A 121 27.39 15.91 23.25
N LEU A 122 27.38 15.92 24.59
CA LEU A 122 26.74 14.86 25.40
C LEU A 122 25.23 14.78 25.14
N ILE A 123 24.50 15.90 25.21
CA ILE A 123 23.06 15.86 24.97
C ILE A 123 22.72 15.42 23.54
N ARG A 124 23.47 15.89 22.55
CA ARG A 124 23.27 15.46 21.16
C ARG A 124 23.45 13.95 21.01
N ARG A 125 24.53 13.38 21.56
CA ARG A 125 24.82 11.94 21.47
C ARG A 125 23.75 11.12 22.18
N TRP A 126 23.37 11.50 23.40
CA TRP A 126 22.39 10.76 24.18
C TRP A 126 21.00 10.82 23.58
N SER A 127 20.53 11.99 23.13
CA SER A 127 19.24 12.09 22.45
C SER A 127 19.20 11.24 21.16
N GLN A 128 20.25 11.29 20.34
CA GLN A 128 20.31 10.47 19.12
C GLN A 128 20.39 8.97 19.42
N THR A 129 21.10 8.59 20.47
CA THR A 129 21.27 7.18 20.85
C THR A 129 20.00 6.60 21.45
N LEU A 130 19.40 7.31 22.42
CA LEU A 130 18.25 6.82 23.19
C LEU A 130 16.92 7.04 22.49
N LEU A 131 16.76 8.17 21.78
CA LEU A 131 15.48 8.53 21.15
C LEU A 131 15.51 8.39 19.62
N GLY A 132 16.69 8.30 19.00
CA GLY A 132 16.82 8.40 17.55
C GLY A 132 16.59 9.82 17.00
N LEU A 133 16.43 10.81 17.87
CA LEU A 133 16.07 12.19 17.52
C LEU A 133 17.12 13.19 18.02
N PRO A 134 17.39 14.29 17.31
CA PRO A 134 18.19 15.38 17.84
C PRO A 134 17.46 16.09 18.99
N PRO A 135 18.18 16.67 19.97
CA PRO A 135 17.57 17.47 21.02
C PRO A 135 17.05 18.81 20.47
N SER A 136 16.06 19.40 21.14
CA SER A 136 15.61 20.76 20.80
C SER A 136 16.67 21.81 21.18
N PRO A 137 16.73 22.98 20.51
CA PRO A 137 17.61 24.08 20.92
C PRO A 137 17.43 24.47 22.39
N GLU A 138 16.18 24.45 22.89
CA GLU A 138 15.82 24.77 24.27
C GLU A 138 16.39 23.74 25.25
N ASP A 139 16.27 22.45 24.93
CA ASP A 139 16.86 21.36 25.74
C ASP A 139 18.38 21.47 25.85
N VAL A 140 19.04 21.84 24.74
CA VAL A 140 20.49 22.05 24.71
C VAL A 140 20.87 23.23 25.60
N GLN A 141 20.19 24.37 25.46
CA GLN A 141 20.46 25.55 26.29
C GLN A 141 20.26 25.25 27.77
N GLN A 142 19.18 24.57 28.13
CA GLN A 142 18.89 24.18 29.51
C GLN A 142 19.98 23.28 30.09
N PHE A 143 20.37 22.21 29.37
CA PHE A 143 21.39 21.27 29.86
C PHE A 143 22.80 21.88 29.94
N VAL A 144 23.15 22.75 28.99
CA VAL A 144 24.45 23.45 28.98
C VAL A 144 24.53 24.44 30.15
N ALA A 145 23.44 25.13 30.46
CA ALA A 145 23.39 26.10 31.55
C ALA A 145 23.31 25.44 32.94
N ASP A 146 22.78 24.23 33.05
CA ASP A 146 22.59 23.52 34.32
C ASP A 146 23.93 23.15 34.99
N GLN A 147 24.24 23.81 36.12
CA GLN A 147 25.46 23.57 36.90
C GLN A 147 25.28 22.54 38.02
N SER A 148 24.13 21.89 38.11
CA SER A 148 23.86 20.89 39.14
C SER A 148 24.85 19.72 39.01
N PRO A 149 25.35 19.15 40.13
CA PRO A 149 26.34 18.07 40.11
C PRO A 149 25.81 16.78 39.46
N ASP A 150 24.48 16.62 39.39
CA ASP A 150 23.73 15.49 38.85
C ASP A 150 22.99 15.82 37.54
N ALA A 151 23.28 16.96 36.91
CA ALA A 151 22.62 17.40 35.67
C ALA A 151 22.69 16.35 34.54
N TYR A 152 23.79 15.59 34.48
CA TYR A 152 23.98 14.54 33.49
C TYR A 152 23.03 13.36 33.74
N GLU A 153 22.95 12.90 34.98
CA GLU A 153 22.08 11.81 35.41
C GLU A 153 20.60 12.18 35.19
N GLN A 154 20.20 13.41 35.55
CA GLN A 154 18.85 13.92 35.28
C GLN A 154 18.52 13.99 33.77
N LEU A 155 19.48 14.36 32.93
CA LEU A 155 19.31 14.31 31.47
C LEU A 155 19.03 12.88 31.01
N VAL A 156 19.85 11.91 31.44
CA VAL A 156 19.69 10.51 31.04
C VAL A 156 18.34 9.95 31.50
N ASP A 157 17.96 10.18 32.76
CA ASP A 157 16.67 9.74 33.31
C ASP A 157 15.49 10.30 32.51
N ARG A 158 15.55 11.58 32.15
CA ARG A 158 14.52 12.22 31.31
C ARG A 158 14.43 11.60 29.92
N LEU A 159 15.57 11.25 29.31
CA LEU A 159 15.59 10.61 28.00
C LEU A 159 15.05 9.17 28.08
N LEU A 160 15.42 8.41 29.11
CA LEU A 160 14.91 7.05 29.33
C LEU A 160 13.39 7.05 29.62
N ALA A 161 12.88 8.08 30.30
CA ALA A 161 11.45 8.24 30.57
C ALA A 161 10.63 8.71 29.35
N SER A 162 11.28 9.07 28.24
CA SER A 162 10.59 9.50 27.01
C SER A 162 9.93 8.32 26.30
N PRO A 163 8.69 8.45 25.79
CA PRO A 163 8.05 7.38 25.03
C PRO A 163 8.83 6.98 23.76
N HIS A 164 9.64 7.90 23.22
CA HIS A 164 10.50 7.65 22.06
C HIS A 164 11.65 6.67 22.36
N TYR A 165 11.99 6.45 23.63
CA TYR A 165 12.98 5.45 24.02
C TYR A 165 12.56 4.05 23.56
N GLY A 166 11.34 3.65 23.88
CA GLY A 166 10.79 2.35 23.48
C GLY A 166 10.56 2.25 21.96
N GLU A 167 10.25 3.34 21.27
CA GLU A 167 10.18 3.35 19.80
C GLU A 167 11.56 3.08 19.18
N ARG A 168 12.60 3.75 19.69
CA ARG A 168 13.98 3.59 19.21
C ARG A 168 14.53 2.21 19.49
N TRP A 169 14.42 1.73 20.72
CA TRP A 169 14.95 0.42 21.11
C TRP A 169 14.09 -0.74 20.61
N GLY A 170 12.78 -0.53 20.51
CA GLY A 170 11.86 -1.47 19.89
C GLY A 170 12.22 -1.76 18.44
N GLN A 171 12.68 -0.77 17.66
CA GLN A 171 13.16 -1.00 16.29
C GLN A 171 14.29 -2.05 16.24
N HIS A 172 15.30 -1.92 17.10
CA HIS A 172 16.41 -2.87 17.15
C HIS A 172 15.94 -4.28 17.49
N TRP A 173 14.97 -4.41 18.39
CA TRP A 173 14.36 -5.70 18.71
C TRP A 173 13.57 -6.28 17.53
N LEU A 174 12.76 -5.46 16.87
CA LEU A 174 11.91 -5.89 15.76
C LEU A 174 12.74 -6.38 14.56
N ASP A 175 13.92 -5.80 14.34
CA ASP A 175 14.88 -6.28 13.34
C ASP A 175 15.40 -7.68 13.68
N ILE A 176 15.78 -7.94 14.95
CA ILE A 176 16.30 -9.25 15.39
C ILE A 176 15.27 -10.36 15.19
N VAL A 177 14.00 -10.08 15.49
CA VAL A 177 12.92 -11.06 15.36
C VAL A 177 12.34 -11.11 13.94
N ARG A 178 12.89 -10.30 13.02
CA ARG A 178 12.53 -10.23 11.59
C ARG A 178 11.05 -9.89 11.38
N PHE A 179 10.55 -8.99 12.24
CA PHE A 179 9.16 -8.56 12.20
C PHE A 179 8.88 -7.75 10.93
N ALA A 180 7.74 -8.04 10.31
CA ALA A 180 7.14 -7.20 9.28
C ALA A 180 5.62 -7.16 9.42
N GLU A 181 5.02 -6.05 9.00
CA GLU A 181 3.56 -5.92 8.84
C GLU A 181 3.08 -6.55 7.51
N THR A 182 3.91 -7.37 6.89
CA THR A 182 3.61 -8.17 5.70
C THR A 182 4.15 -9.59 5.89
N SER A 183 3.71 -10.53 5.06
CA SER A 183 4.12 -11.93 5.18
C SER A 183 5.49 -12.24 4.60
N GLY A 184 5.95 -11.46 3.61
CA GLY A 184 7.19 -11.75 2.91
C GLY A 184 7.20 -13.16 2.29
N PHE A 185 8.40 -13.69 2.05
CA PHE A 185 8.63 -14.97 1.36
C PHE A 185 8.30 -14.90 -0.15
N GLU A 186 7.28 -15.61 -0.64
CA GLU A 186 6.90 -15.62 -2.06
C GLU A 186 5.93 -14.49 -2.44
N VAL A 187 5.11 -14.03 -1.49
CA VAL A 187 4.11 -12.97 -1.70
C VAL A 187 4.15 -11.94 -0.58
N ASN A 188 4.09 -10.65 -0.92
CA ASN A 188 4.18 -9.59 0.07
C ASN A 188 2.79 -9.15 0.59
N THR A 189 2.02 -10.07 1.15
CA THR A 189 0.64 -9.80 1.62
C THR A 189 0.65 -9.06 2.97
N PRO A 190 -0.15 -7.99 3.16
CA PRO A 190 -0.28 -7.30 4.44
C PRO A 190 -0.77 -8.20 5.59
N ARG A 191 -0.26 -7.94 6.79
CA ARG A 191 -0.69 -8.55 8.07
C ARG A 191 -1.40 -7.48 8.91
N PRO A 192 -2.72 -7.29 8.77
CA PRO A 192 -3.42 -6.13 9.31
C PRO A 192 -3.42 -6.04 10.85
N ASN A 193 -3.10 -7.13 11.55
CA ASN A 193 -3.08 -7.21 13.01
C ASN A 193 -1.67 -7.31 13.62
N ALA A 194 -0.61 -7.33 12.81
CA ALA A 194 0.76 -7.54 13.29
C ALA A 194 1.26 -6.39 14.18
N TRP A 195 0.76 -5.17 13.97
CA TRP A 195 1.12 -3.97 14.72
C TRP A 195 0.94 -4.09 16.23
N HIS A 196 0.04 -4.95 16.71
CA HIS A 196 -0.14 -5.19 18.13
C HIS A 196 1.14 -5.70 18.81
N TYR A 197 1.89 -6.58 18.14
CA TYR A 197 3.16 -7.09 18.64
C TYR A 197 4.23 -5.99 18.70
N ARG A 198 4.34 -5.16 17.65
CA ARG A 198 5.22 -3.98 17.63
C ARG A 198 4.95 -3.08 18.83
N ASP A 199 3.67 -2.74 19.05
CA ASP A 199 3.27 -1.83 20.12
C ASP A 199 3.52 -2.45 21.50
N TYR A 200 3.36 -3.77 21.65
CA TYR A 200 3.76 -4.48 22.87
C TYR A 200 5.27 -4.34 23.14
N VAL A 201 6.13 -4.56 22.14
CA VAL A 201 7.58 -4.42 22.28
C VAL A 201 7.96 -3.01 22.72
N ILE A 202 7.40 -1.99 22.05
CA ILE A 202 7.64 -0.57 22.40
C ILE A 202 7.25 -0.30 23.86
N GLN A 203 6.09 -0.81 24.28
CA GLN A 203 5.61 -0.66 25.65
C GLN A 203 6.49 -1.42 26.66
N ALA A 204 7.00 -2.59 26.31
CA ALA A 204 7.85 -3.40 27.18
C ALA A 204 9.17 -2.66 27.51
N PHE A 205 9.79 -2.03 26.51
CA PHE A 205 10.97 -1.16 26.70
C PHE A 205 10.64 0.08 27.54
N ASN A 206 9.55 0.78 27.23
CA ASN A 206 9.16 1.99 27.98
C ASN A 206 8.79 1.71 29.45
N LYS A 207 8.36 0.48 29.77
CA LYS A 207 8.05 0.05 31.14
C LYS A 207 9.25 -0.51 31.89
N ASP A 208 10.43 -0.58 31.25
CA ASP A 208 11.61 -1.27 31.77
C ASP A 208 11.27 -2.71 32.23
N THR A 209 10.60 -3.46 31.35
CA THR A 209 10.15 -4.82 31.66
C THR A 209 11.37 -5.70 31.96
N PRO A 210 11.41 -6.41 33.11
CA PRO A 210 12.54 -7.27 33.43
C PRO A 210 12.81 -8.29 32.33
N TYR A 211 14.08 -8.43 31.94
CA TYR A 211 14.46 -9.25 30.78
C TYR A 211 13.95 -10.70 30.87
N ASN A 212 13.98 -11.31 32.05
CA ASN A 212 13.43 -12.65 32.29
C ASN A 212 11.91 -12.72 32.04
N GLN A 213 11.17 -11.67 32.43
CA GLN A 213 9.74 -11.57 32.18
C GLN A 213 9.47 -11.35 30.70
N PHE A 214 10.25 -10.50 30.03
CA PHE A 214 10.16 -10.27 28.60
C PHE A 214 10.36 -11.57 27.81
N ILE A 215 11.39 -12.37 28.14
CA ILE A 215 11.59 -13.70 27.52
C ILE A 215 10.37 -14.61 27.74
N LEU A 216 9.87 -14.69 28.97
CA LEU A 216 8.73 -15.53 29.32
C LEU A 216 7.48 -15.13 28.51
N GLU A 217 7.20 -13.84 28.41
CA GLU A 217 6.06 -13.32 27.64
C GLU A 217 6.19 -13.63 26.15
N GLN A 218 7.39 -13.52 25.58
CA GLN A 218 7.64 -13.81 24.16
C GLN A 218 7.43 -15.30 23.81
N LEU A 219 7.87 -16.21 24.69
CA LEU A 219 7.83 -17.66 24.44
C LEU A 219 6.53 -18.34 24.92
N ALA A 220 5.90 -17.81 25.96
CA ALA A 220 4.74 -18.41 26.62
C ALA A 220 3.75 -17.37 27.17
N GLY A 221 3.66 -16.21 26.55
CA GLY A 221 2.81 -15.08 26.97
C GLY A 221 1.34 -15.44 27.13
N ASP A 222 0.83 -16.39 26.35
CA ASP A 222 -0.54 -16.88 26.47
C ASP A 222 -0.82 -17.59 27.80
N THR A 223 0.21 -18.10 28.49
CA THR A 223 0.09 -18.70 29.82
C THR A 223 0.06 -17.68 30.96
N VAL A 224 0.53 -16.45 30.70
CA VAL A 224 0.67 -15.37 31.70
C VAL A 224 -0.19 -14.14 31.39
N GLY A 225 -1.10 -14.23 30.42
CA GLY A 225 -2.00 -13.14 30.04
C GLY A 225 -1.34 -12.03 29.20
N ALA A 226 -0.18 -12.33 28.61
CA ALA A 226 0.54 -11.50 27.65
C ALA A 226 0.43 -12.11 26.23
N ASP A 227 -0.77 -12.52 25.81
CA ASP A 227 -0.99 -13.22 24.53
C ASP A 227 -0.33 -12.52 23.32
N VAL A 228 -0.33 -11.18 23.30
CA VAL A 228 0.27 -10.38 22.22
C VAL A 228 1.77 -10.65 22.05
N ALA A 229 2.49 -10.88 23.14
CA ALA A 229 3.93 -11.12 23.14
C ALA A 229 4.30 -12.42 22.41
N THR A 230 3.41 -13.43 22.41
CA THR A 230 3.63 -14.67 21.65
C THR A 230 3.70 -14.47 20.13
N GLY A 231 3.39 -13.27 19.64
CA GLY A 231 3.67 -12.84 18.27
C GLY A 231 5.13 -13.03 17.86
N PHE A 232 6.08 -13.05 18.81
CA PHE A 232 7.49 -13.38 18.56
C PHE A 232 7.68 -14.67 17.76
N LEU A 233 6.94 -15.72 18.11
CA LEU A 233 7.07 -17.06 17.50
C LEU A 233 6.64 -17.08 16.02
N VAL A 234 5.92 -16.07 15.57
CA VAL A 234 5.30 -15.98 14.23
C VAL A 234 5.56 -14.64 13.54
N ALA A 235 6.52 -13.87 14.05
CA ALA A 235 6.83 -12.52 13.54
C ALA A 235 7.53 -12.55 12.17
N GLY A 236 8.30 -13.61 11.91
CA GLY A 236 9.10 -13.79 10.69
C GLY A 236 8.28 -14.04 9.42
N PRO A 237 8.96 -14.29 8.29
CA PRO A 237 8.32 -14.58 7.00
C PRO A 237 7.40 -15.81 7.07
N LYS A 238 6.34 -15.80 6.27
CA LYS A 238 5.40 -16.92 6.15
C LYS A 238 5.13 -17.24 4.69
N ASP A 239 5.30 -18.51 4.33
CA ASP A 239 4.84 -19.03 3.05
C ASP A 239 3.30 -19.15 3.04
N LEU A 240 2.65 -18.38 2.16
CA LEU A 240 1.19 -18.32 2.02
C LEU A 240 0.66 -19.06 0.79
N VAL A 241 1.51 -19.37 -0.19
CA VAL A 241 1.08 -19.97 -1.46
C VAL A 241 0.60 -21.40 -1.22
N GLY A 242 1.28 -22.11 -0.32
CA GLY A 242 0.96 -23.49 0.03
C GLY A 242 1.11 -24.44 -1.16
N SER A 243 0.87 -25.73 -0.93
CA SER A 243 0.87 -26.74 -1.98
C SER A 243 -0.18 -27.82 -1.72
N PRO A 244 -0.90 -28.31 -2.74
CA PRO A 244 -1.77 -29.46 -2.60
C PRO A 244 -0.99 -30.78 -2.42
N ASP A 245 0.33 -30.80 -2.70
CA ASP A 245 1.18 -31.95 -2.42
C ASP A 245 1.53 -32.02 -0.93
N ILE A 246 1.08 -33.11 -0.28
CA ILE A 246 1.31 -33.38 1.14
C ILE A 246 2.80 -33.33 1.53
N ARG A 247 3.72 -33.75 0.66
CA ARG A 247 5.16 -33.73 0.95
C ARG A 247 5.68 -32.30 1.04
N LEU A 248 5.18 -31.42 0.16
CA LEU A 248 5.52 -30.01 0.17
C LEU A 248 4.90 -29.30 1.37
N THR A 249 3.65 -29.62 1.73
CA THR A 249 3.03 -29.09 2.97
C THR A 249 3.82 -29.49 4.23
N LEU A 250 4.27 -30.75 4.30
CA LEU A 250 5.09 -31.22 5.43
C LEU A 250 6.47 -30.55 5.45
N ALA A 251 7.10 -30.36 4.30
CA ALA A 251 8.37 -29.65 4.19
C ALA A 251 8.24 -28.19 4.66
N GLN A 252 7.23 -27.47 4.17
CA GLN A 252 6.90 -26.11 4.62
C GLN A 252 6.73 -26.05 6.14
N ARG A 253 6.01 -27.01 6.73
CA ARG A 253 5.85 -27.07 8.19
C ARG A 253 7.17 -27.29 8.93
N MET A 254 8.07 -28.12 8.40
CA MET A 254 9.38 -28.32 9.01
C MET A 254 10.27 -27.08 8.90
N ASP A 255 10.13 -26.30 7.83
CA ASP A 255 10.84 -25.03 7.67
C ASP A 255 10.29 -23.94 8.61
N GLU A 256 8.97 -23.87 8.83
CA GLU A 256 8.38 -23.00 9.86
C GLU A 256 8.93 -23.31 11.26
N LEU A 257 8.98 -24.59 11.63
CA LEU A 257 9.51 -25.01 12.93
C LEU A 257 11.01 -24.74 13.04
N HIS A 258 11.75 -24.96 11.96
CA HIS A 258 13.16 -24.62 11.90
C HIS A 258 13.38 -23.11 12.13
N ASP A 259 12.54 -22.27 11.52
CA ASP A 259 12.60 -20.82 11.69
C ASP A 259 12.38 -20.39 13.15
N MET A 260 11.40 -20.98 13.84
CA MET A 260 11.14 -20.71 15.27
C MET A 260 12.32 -21.10 16.16
N ILE A 261 12.91 -22.27 15.93
CA ILE A 261 14.07 -22.76 16.70
C ILE A 261 15.28 -21.86 16.47
N ASN A 262 15.54 -21.50 15.21
CA ASN A 262 16.69 -20.68 14.84
C ASN A 262 16.56 -19.26 15.43
N THR A 263 15.37 -18.66 15.32
CA THR A 263 15.09 -17.32 15.86
C THR A 263 15.22 -17.29 17.37
N THR A 264 14.67 -18.30 18.06
CA THR A 264 14.78 -18.43 19.52
C THR A 264 16.24 -18.57 19.95
N GLY A 265 17.01 -19.44 19.30
CA GLY A 265 18.42 -19.66 19.60
C GLY A 265 19.27 -18.41 19.36
N MET A 266 19.11 -17.76 18.21
CA MET A 266 19.86 -16.56 17.86
C MET A 266 19.49 -15.37 18.75
N THR A 267 18.20 -15.19 19.06
CA THR A 267 17.71 -14.02 19.81
C THR A 267 18.07 -14.09 21.29
N PHE A 268 17.85 -15.23 21.93
CA PHE A 268 17.98 -15.34 23.39
C PHE A 268 19.28 -16.00 23.85
N MET A 269 19.86 -16.89 23.04
CA MET A 269 21.10 -17.59 23.41
C MET A 269 22.32 -17.04 22.66
N GLY A 270 22.12 -16.31 21.57
CA GLY A 270 23.22 -15.89 20.69
C GLY A 270 23.88 -17.07 19.96
N LEU A 271 23.18 -18.20 19.83
CA LEU A 271 23.70 -19.45 19.26
C LEU A 271 22.98 -19.81 17.95
N THR A 272 23.73 -20.32 16.97
CA THR A 272 23.20 -20.71 15.66
C THR A 272 22.67 -22.14 15.65
N THR A 273 21.57 -22.37 16.37
CA THR A 273 20.96 -23.72 16.53
C THR A 273 20.61 -24.39 15.20
N GLY A 274 20.44 -23.63 14.11
CA GLY A 274 20.05 -24.14 12.80
C GLY A 274 20.96 -25.22 12.19
N CYS A 275 22.27 -25.22 12.45
CA CYS A 275 23.16 -26.27 11.92
C CYS A 275 22.84 -27.66 12.50
N ALA A 276 22.32 -27.70 13.73
CA ALA A 276 21.97 -28.92 14.44
C ALA A 276 20.82 -29.72 13.77
N ARG A 277 20.15 -29.13 12.77
CA ARG A 277 19.07 -29.77 11.99
C ARG A 277 19.54 -31.08 11.34
N CYS A 278 20.72 -31.08 10.73
CA CYS A 278 21.19 -32.19 9.89
C CYS A 278 22.26 -33.06 10.56
N HIS A 279 23.03 -32.50 11.50
CA HIS A 279 24.09 -33.16 12.25
C HIS A 279 24.32 -32.40 13.56
N ASP A 280 25.01 -32.97 14.55
CA ASP A 280 25.39 -32.22 15.76
C ASP A 280 26.12 -30.92 15.39
N HIS A 281 25.85 -29.83 16.11
CA HIS A 281 26.38 -28.53 15.76
C HIS A 281 27.92 -28.52 15.76
N LYS A 282 28.53 -27.95 14.72
CA LYS A 282 29.98 -28.09 14.47
C LYS A 282 30.87 -27.45 15.54
N PHE A 283 30.42 -26.35 16.14
CA PHE A 283 31.22 -25.51 17.04
C PHE A 283 30.63 -25.33 18.43
N ASP A 284 29.32 -25.14 18.55
CA ASP A 284 28.58 -25.03 19.80
C ASP A 284 28.10 -26.40 20.35
N PRO A 285 27.89 -26.55 21.68
CA PRO A 285 27.49 -27.80 22.32
C PRO A 285 25.98 -28.06 22.14
N ILE A 286 25.53 -28.20 20.90
CA ILE A 286 24.12 -28.44 20.57
C ILE A 286 24.04 -29.74 19.77
N SER A 287 23.54 -30.79 20.41
CA SER A 287 23.30 -32.04 19.71
C SER A 287 22.09 -31.93 18.77
N GLN A 288 22.07 -32.74 17.73
CA GLN A 288 20.90 -32.92 16.88
C GLN A 288 19.70 -33.40 17.71
N ARG A 289 19.93 -34.20 18.76
CA ARG A 289 18.88 -34.63 19.68
C ARG A 289 18.24 -33.44 20.39
N ASP A 290 19.04 -32.50 20.88
CA ASP A 290 18.54 -31.29 21.54
C ASP A 290 17.78 -30.39 20.57
N TYR A 291 18.27 -30.27 19.32
CA TYR A 291 17.56 -29.56 18.26
C TYR A 291 16.14 -30.10 18.03
N TYR A 292 15.98 -31.43 17.90
CA TYR A 292 14.66 -32.03 17.72
C TYR A 292 13.81 -32.02 19.02
N ALA A 293 14.44 -32.00 20.20
CA ALA A 293 13.73 -31.76 21.46
C ALA A 293 13.15 -30.33 21.51
N MET A 294 13.89 -29.31 21.06
CA MET A 294 13.37 -27.95 20.91
C MET A 294 12.23 -27.90 19.87
N GLN A 295 12.35 -28.62 18.76
CA GLN A 295 11.28 -28.71 17.77
C GLN A 295 9.97 -29.22 18.38
N ALA A 296 10.03 -30.19 19.29
CA ALA A 296 8.84 -30.70 19.96
C ALA A 296 8.10 -29.62 20.77
N VAL A 297 8.82 -28.68 21.39
CA VAL A 297 8.23 -27.53 22.12
C VAL A 297 7.39 -26.65 21.19
N PHE A 298 7.90 -26.33 20.00
CA PHE A 298 7.21 -25.45 19.04
C PHE A 298 6.22 -26.16 18.12
N SER A 299 6.16 -27.49 18.16
CA SER A 299 5.35 -28.32 17.25
C SER A 299 3.86 -27.94 17.20
N GLY A 300 3.32 -27.37 18.29
CA GLY A 300 1.94 -26.91 18.39
C GLY A 300 1.66 -25.49 17.87
N VAL A 301 2.69 -24.69 17.61
CA VAL A 301 2.54 -23.27 17.21
C VAL A 301 2.13 -23.15 15.75
N LYS A 302 1.09 -22.38 15.45
CA LYS A 302 0.62 -22.14 14.07
C LYS A 302 0.48 -20.64 13.81
N HIS A 303 0.82 -20.22 12.59
CA HIS A 303 0.52 -18.88 12.12
C HIS A 303 -0.99 -18.67 11.97
N GLY A 304 -1.51 -17.59 12.56
CA GLY A 304 -2.90 -17.19 12.39
C GLY A 304 -3.26 -15.99 13.25
N ASP A 305 -4.46 -15.44 13.04
CA ASP A 305 -5.01 -14.41 13.90
C ASP A 305 -5.60 -15.03 15.17
N ARG A 306 -5.36 -14.36 16.30
CA ARG A 306 -5.93 -14.71 17.60
C ARG A 306 -6.76 -13.54 18.13
N VAL A 307 -7.96 -13.85 18.60
CA VAL A 307 -8.79 -12.85 19.28
C VAL A 307 -8.14 -12.53 20.63
N LEU A 308 -7.80 -11.26 20.85
CA LEU A 308 -7.26 -10.80 22.12
C LEU A 308 -8.35 -10.83 23.19
N SER A 309 -8.03 -11.33 24.37
CA SER A 309 -8.99 -11.45 25.49
C SER A 309 -8.96 -10.25 26.45
N SER A 310 -8.10 -9.26 26.17
CA SER A 310 -7.82 -8.15 27.08
C SER A 310 -9.06 -7.28 27.36
N PRO A 311 -9.16 -6.67 28.56
CA PRO A 311 -10.25 -5.75 28.88
C PRO A 311 -10.36 -4.60 27.87
N GLN A 312 -9.22 -4.05 27.45
CA GLN A 312 -9.16 -2.98 26.46
C GLN A 312 -9.73 -3.40 25.11
N TYR A 313 -9.42 -4.63 24.64
CA TYR A 313 -9.97 -5.14 23.38
C TYR A 313 -11.50 -5.25 23.45
N LYS A 314 -12.05 -5.77 24.56
CA LYS A 314 -13.50 -5.87 24.77
C LYS A 314 -14.18 -4.50 24.79
N GLU A 315 -13.56 -3.51 25.42
CA GLU A 315 -14.05 -2.13 25.42
C GLU A 315 -14.03 -1.51 24.01
N ASN A 316 -12.94 -1.73 23.26
CA ASN A 316 -12.81 -1.24 21.88
C ASN A 316 -13.86 -1.88 20.96
N GLN A 317 -14.11 -3.18 21.09
CA GLN A 317 -15.19 -3.90 20.38
C GLN A 317 -16.57 -3.28 20.68
N LYS A 318 -16.85 -2.98 21.96
CA LYS A 318 -18.10 -2.33 22.37
C LYS A 318 -18.23 -0.94 21.74
N LYS A 319 -17.19 -0.11 21.84
CA LYS A 319 -17.14 1.23 21.22
C LYS A 319 -17.32 1.17 19.71
N ALA A 320 -16.68 0.21 19.04
CA ALA A 320 -16.80 0.01 17.59
C ALA A 320 -18.24 -0.31 17.20
N LYS A 321 -18.91 -1.20 17.94
CA LYS A 321 -20.33 -1.54 17.73
C LYS A 321 -21.24 -0.31 17.89
N GLU A 322 -21.12 0.40 19.01
CA GLU A 322 -21.90 1.61 19.29
C GLU A 322 -21.68 2.71 18.24
N THR A 323 -20.44 2.88 17.80
CA THR A 323 -20.08 3.86 16.76
C THR A 323 -20.65 3.45 15.41
N LYS A 324 -20.60 2.16 15.06
CA LYS A 324 -21.20 1.62 13.83
C LYS A 324 -22.72 1.87 13.81
N GLU A 325 -23.40 1.66 14.93
CA GLU A 325 -24.83 1.94 15.06
C GLU A 325 -25.15 3.43 14.89
N LYS A 326 -24.40 4.32 15.55
CA LYS A 326 -24.54 5.78 15.38
C LYS A 326 -24.32 6.21 13.93
N ARG A 327 -23.24 5.71 13.30
CA ARG A 327 -22.93 5.98 11.89
C ARG A 327 -24.05 5.53 10.97
N ASN A 328 -24.60 4.33 11.18
CA ASN A 328 -25.70 3.81 10.37
C ASN A 328 -26.97 4.66 10.53
N LYS A 329 -27.28 5.17 11.74
CA LYS A 329 -28.39 6.11 11.94
C LYS A 329 -28.20 7.39 11.13
N VAL A 330 -27.00 7.99 11.15
CA VAL A 330 -26.69 9.19 10.37
C VAL A 330 -26.77 8.90 8.87
N LYS A 331 -26.21 7.78 8.39
CA LYS A 331 -26.32 7.36 6.99
C LYS A 331 -27.79 7.22 6.55
N ASN A 332 -28.64 6.61 7.38
CA ASN A 332 -30.06 6.49 7.07
C ASN A 332 -30.78 7.85 7.01
N GLN A 333 -30.40 8.81 7.86
CA GLN A 333 -30.93 10.18 7.78
C GLN A 333 -30.47 10.89 6.51
N LEU A 334 -29.18 10.77 6.15
CA LEU A 334 -28.61 11.36 4.94
C LEU A 334 -29.20 10.78 3.67
N SER A 335 -29.54 9.49 3.68
CA SER A 335 -30.11 8.80 2.51
C SER A 335 -31.39 9.47 1.98
N LYS A 336 -32.14 10.21 2.80
CA LYS A 336 -33.34 10.94 2.34
C LYS A 336 -33.04 12.15 1.46
N PHE A 337 -31.81 12.66 1.54
CA PHE A 337 -31.33 13.82 0.79
C PHE A 337 -30.44 13.42 -0.39
N GLU A 338 -30.00 12.16 -0.45
CA GLU A 338 -29.24 11.63 -1.58
C GLU A 338 -30.20 11.40 -2.76
N PRO A 339 -29.96 12.04 -3.92
CA PRO A 339 -30.78 11.81 -5.10
C PRO A 339 -30.65 10.35 -5.54
N LEU A 340 -31.76 9.76 -5.95
CA LEU A 340 -31.75 8.43 -6.53
C LEU A 340 -31.05 8.46 -7.89
N ALA A 341 -30.24 7.44 -8.16
CA ALA A 341 -29.64 7.23 -9.45
C ALA A 341 -30.72 6.98 -10.50
N PHE A 342 -30.58 7.64 -11.64
CA PHE A 342 -31.41 7.39 -12.81
C PHE A 342 -31.13 5.99 -13.37
N THR A 343 -32.18 5.20 -13.57
CA THR A 343 -32.08 3.78 -13.96
C THR A 343 -32.17 3.55 -15.47
N GLY A 344 -32.60 4.55 -16.23
CA GLY A 344 -32.55 4.51 -17.69
C GLY A 344 -31.16 4.82 -18.24
N LYS A 345 -31.02 4.78 -19.57
CA LYS A 345 -29.75 5.08 -20.24
C LYS A 345 -29.46 6.58 -20.20
N THR A 346 -28.29 6.96 -19.70
CA THR A 346 -27.72 8.31 -19.84
C THR A 346 -26.43 8.22 -20.66
N LEU A 347 -26.32 9.03 -21.70
CA LEU A 347 -25.12 9.19 -22.52
C LEU A 347 -24.67 10.64 -22.45
N VAL A 348 -23.39 10.86 -22.17
CA VAL A 348 -22.76 12.18 -22.16
C VAL A 348 -21.67 12.17 -23.23
N ILE A 349 -21.81 13.05 -24.22
CA ILE A 349 -20.82 13.22 -25.30
C ILE A 349 -20.20 14.61 -25.13
N ASP A 350 -18.90 14.63 -24.90
CA ASP A 350 -18.07 15.84 -24.87
C ASP A 350 -17.62 16.17 -26.30
N ASP A 351 -17.45 17.45 -26.61
CA ASP A 351 -17.08 17.92 -27.96
C ASP A 351 -15.63 17.57 -28.34
N GLN A 352 -14.78 17.25 -27.37
CA GLN A 352 -13.35 17.03 -27.60
C GLN A 352 -12.96 15.60 -27.95
N LEU A 353 -12.00 15.50 -28.87
CA LEU A 353 -11.14 14.32 -29.03
C LEU A 353 -10.09 14.31 -27.90
N PRO A 354 -9.66 13.13 -27.40
CA PRO A 354 -8.56 13.03 -26.44
C PRO A 354 -7.32 13.77 -26.94
N GLU A 355 -6.61 14.49 -26.06
CA GLU A 355 -5.43 15.31 -26.42
C GLU A 355 -4.32 14.52 -27.15
N THR A 356 -4.29 13.20 -27.01
CA THR A 356 -3.37 12.28 -27.67
C THR A 356 -3.69 12.01 -29.16
N GLU A 357 -4.91 12.27 -29.62
CA GLU A 357 -5.34 12.05 -31.02
C GLU A 357 -5.27 13.33 -31.87
N ALA A 358 -5.37 14.52 -31.26
CA ALA A 358 -5.31 15.80 -31.98
C ALA A 358 -3.94 16.08 -32.65
N SER A 359 -2.85 15.51 -32.11
CA SER A 359 -1.50 15.61 -32.68
C SER A 359 -1.20 14.56 -33.75
N ASN A 360 -2.03 13.52 -33.87
CA ASN A 360 -1.83 12.36 -34.75
C ASN A 360 -2.81 12.28 -35.94
N LEU A 361 -3.48 13.38 -36.28
CA LEU A 361 -4.42 13.52 -37.42
C LEU A 361 -3.88 13.10 -38.80
N LYS A 362 -2.63 12.64 -38.91
CA LYS A 362 -2.02 12.14 -40.15
C LYS A 362 -1.68 10.66 -40.18
N LYS A 363 -1.86 9.87 -39.10
CA LYS A 363 -1.42 8.44 -39.13
C LYS A 363 -2.35 7.36 -38.62
N GLU A 364 -3.35 7.64 -37.79
CA GLU A 364 -4.30 6.59 -37.36
C GLU A 364 -5.72 7.17 -37.27
N LYS A 365 -6.73 6.39 -37.70
CA LYS A 365 -8.13 6.79 -37.63
C LYS A 365 -8.50 7.06 -36.17
N PRO A 366 -9.16 8.20 -35.83
CA PRO A 366 -9.58 8.46 -34.46
C PRO A 366 -10.47 7.34 -33.94
N SER A 367 -10.29 6.94 -32.68
CA SER A 367 -10.94 5.77 -32.09
C SER A 367 -12.41 6.02 -31.67
N ARG A 368 -12.85 7.30 -31.62
CA ARG A 368 -14.22 7.69 -31.28
C ARG A 368 -15.10 7.90 -32.53
N THR A 369 -16.31 7.33 -32.48
CA THR A 369 -17.35 7.44 -33.53
C THR A 369 -18.52 8.34 -33.12
N ASP A 370 -18.51 8.86 -31.90
CA ASP A 370 -19.61 9.57 -31.25
C ASP A 370 -19.64 11.08 -31.55
N THR A 371 -18.66 11.62 -32.29
CA THR A 371 -18.68 12.99 -32.82
C THR A 371 -18.10 13.04 -34.25
N THR A 372 -18.39 14.09 -35.02
CA THR A 372 -17.74 14.34 -36.31
C THR A 372 -17.55 15.84 -36.54
N ILE A 373 -16.32 16.24 -36.85
CA ILE A 373 -15.97 17.62 -37.21
C ILE A 373 -16.23 17.80 -38.72
N LEU A 374 -17.07 18.77 -39.07
CA LEU A 374 -17.45 19.07 -40.47
C LEU A 374 -16.69 20.26 -41.05
N MET A 375 -16.19 21.14 -40.17
CA MET A 375 -15.44 22.33 -40.54
C MET A 375 -14.17 22.46 -39.69
N GLU A 376 -13.13 23.09 -40.25
CA GLU A 376 -11.90 23.41 -39.53
C GLU A 376 -12.19 24.16 -38.22
N ILE A 377 -11.67 23.63 -37.12
CA ILE A 377 -11.84 24.19 -35.78
C ILE A 377 -11.20 25.59 -35.72
N GLY A 378 -11.97 26.58 -35.26
CA GLY A 378 -11.45 27.92 -35.04
C GLY A 378 -10.58 28.02 -33.78
N GLY A 379 -10.92 27.27 -32.74
CA GLY A 379 -10.08 27.10 -31.55
C GLY A 379 -10.81 26.38 -30.41
N THR A 380 -10.12 26.21 -29.29
CA THR A 380 -10.67 25.68 -28.03
C THR A 380 -10.40 26.64 -26.88
N ALA A 381 -11.28 26.69 -25.89
CA ALA A 381 -11.13 27.56 -24.73
C ALA A 381 -11.49 26.84 -23.43
N GLY A 382 -10.61 26.91 -22.43
CA GLY A 382 -10.91 26.49 -21.06
C GLY A 382 -11.77 27.52 -20.32
N TYR A 383 -12.51 27.05 -19.31
CA TYR A 383 -13.32 27.91 -18.46
C TYR A 383 -12.48 28.73 -17.48
N THR A 384 -12.91 29.95 -17.20
CA THR A 384 -12.28 30.84 -16.23
C THR A 384 -12.25 30.17 -14.86
N SER A 385 -11.09 30.22 -14.19
CA SER A 385 -10.93 29.63 -12.86
C SER A 385 -11.70 30.42 -11.81
N GLY A 386 -12.48 29.71 -11.00
CA GLY A 386 -13.23 30.29 -9.89
C GLY A 386 -14.48 29.47 -9.56
N LYS A 387 -15.29 29.97 -8.62
CA LYS A 387 -16.48 29.29 -8.08
C LYS A 387 -17.80 29.97 -8.46
N LYS A 388 -17.76 31.10 -9.16
CA LYS A 388 -18.97 31.78 -9.63
C LYS A 388 -19.60 30.95 -10.75
N ARG A 389 -20.85 31.29 -11.07
CA ARG A 389 -21.64 30.60 -12.10
C ARG A 389 -20.88 30.49 -13.43
N GLY A 390 -20.71 29.26 -13.93
CA GLY A 390 -20.05 28.94 -15.19
C GLY A 390 -18.52 28.90 -15.14
N GLU A 391 -17.89 29.23 -14.00
CA GLU A 391 -16.44 29.09 -13.82
C GLU A 391 -16.06 27.62 -13.57
N SER A 392 -14.78 27.27 -13.69
CA SER A 392 -14.34 25.87 -13.70
C SER A 392 -14.56 25.10 -12.39
N ASN A 393 -14.68 25.79 -11.24
CA ASN A 393 -14.94 25.18 -9.93
C ASN A 393 -16.32 25.56 -9.37
N ASP A 394 -17.25 25.89 -10.26
CA ASP A 394 -18.64 26.16 -9.90
C ASP A 394 -19.31 24.88 -9.38
N THR A 395 -19.72 24.90 -8.10
CA THR A 395 -20.31 23.75 -7.42
C THR A 395 -21.81 23.57 -7.71
N GLY A 396 -22.42 24.44 -8.51
CA GLY A 396 -23.85 24.40 -8.79
C GLY A 396 -24.70 24.97 -7.65
N GLY A 397 -25.98 24.61 -7.63
CA GLY A 397 -26.94 24.98 -6.58
C GLY A 397 -28.16 24.04 -6.58
N LEU A 398 -29.16 24.32 -5.73
CA LEU A 398 -30.32 23.43 -5.50
C LEU A 398 -31.14 23.07 -6.75
N GLY A 399 -31.04 23.83 -7.84
CA GLY A 399 -31.70 23.55 -9.12
C GLY A 399 -30.77 23.65 -10.32
N ARG A 400 -29.46 23.54 -10.10
CA ARG A 400 -28.45 23.77 -11.14
C ARG A 400 -27.22 22.89 -10.91
N LEU A 401 -26.83 22.15 -11.94
CA LEU A 401 -25.64 21.30 -11.88
C LEU A 401 -24.35 22.12 -11.73
N PRO A 402 -23.30 21.54 -11.11
CA PRO A 402 -21.95 22.11 -11.14
C PRO A 402 -21.43 22.20 -12.58
N ASN A 403 -20.37 22.98 -12.78
CA ASN A 403 -19.65 22.93 -14.04
C ASN A 403 -19.01 21.56 -14.24
N ILE A 404 -19.52 20.82 -15.22
CA ILE A 404 -19.03 19.49 -15.60
C ILE A 404 -18.17 19.54 -16.88
N GLY A 405 -18.12 20.69 -17.56
CA GLY A 405 -17.30 20.91 -18.73
C GLY A 405 -15.85 21.24 -18.36
N LYS A 406 -14.92 20.96 -19.27
CA LYS A 406 -13.49 21.27 -19.09
C LYS A 406 -13.03 22.44 -19.96
N LYS A 407 -13.34 22.33 -21.25
CA LYS A 407 -13.12 23.31 -22.31
C LYS A 407 -14.29 23.18 -23.30
N TYR A 408 -14.39 24.11 -24.23
CA TYR A 408 -15.31 24.06 -25.36
C TYR A 408 -14.58 24.38 -26.66
N THR A 409 -15.08 23.88 -27.79
CA THR A 409 -14.58 24.14 -29.14
C THR A 409 -15.46 25.16 -29.85
N TRP A 410 -14.85 25.99 -30.70
CA TRP A 410 -15.59 26.98 -31.50
C TRP A 410 -15.13 27.05 -32.95
N TRP A 411 -16.03 27.49 -33.82
CA TRP A 411 -15.84 27.62 -35.27
C TRP A 411 -16.30 29.00 -35.76
N LYS A 412 -15.69 29.53 -36.81
CA LYS A 412 -16.20 30.71 -37.55
C LYS A 412 -16.92 30.23 -38.78
N ALA A 413 -18.24 30.24 -38.74
CA ALA A 413 -19.06 29.61 -39.77
C ALA A 413 -20.42 30.29 -39.86
N ALA A 414 -20.57 31.31 -40.69
CA ALA A 414 -21.90 31.86 -40.97
C ALA A 414 -22.70 30.87 -41.81
N HIS A 415 -23.88 30.47 -41.33
CA HIS A 415 -24.83 29.59 -42.02
C HIS A 415 -24.26 28.26 -42.53
N ALA A 416 -23.30 27.66 -41.83
CA ALA A 416 -22.69 26.39 -42.22
C ALA A 416 -22.66 25.37 -41.08
N ASP A 417 -22.77 24.09 -41.44
CA ASP A 417 -22.69 22.98 -40.49
C ASP A 417 -21.23 22.79 -40.08
N VAL A 418 -20.97 22.76 -38.77
CA VAL A 418 -19.59 22.75 -38.25
C VAL A 418 -19.21 21.47 -37.54
N PHE A 419 -20.18 20.81 -36.91
CA PHE A 419 -19.93 19.72 -35.98
C PHE A 419 -21.17 18.86 -35.81
N THR A 420 -20.98 17.58 -35.48
CA THR A 420 -22.07 16.66 -35.12
C THR A 420 -21.76 15.83 -33.89
N TRP A 421 -22.81 15.56 -33.10
CA TRP A 421 -22.82 14.49 -32.09
C TRP A 421 -23.54 13.27 -32.67
N ASN A 422 -22.94 12.09 -32.55
CA ASN A 422 -23.42 10.82 -33.10
C ASN A 422 -23.77 9.85 -31.95
N PRO A 423 -24.95 9.96 -31.33
CA PRO A 423 -25.28 9.22 -30.12
C PRO A 423 -25.31 7.69 -30.25
N GLY A 424 -25.59 7.13 -31.43
CA GLY A 424 -25.75 5.68 -31.58
C GLY A 424 -26.89 5.10 -30.73
N LEU A 425 -27.88 5.92 -30.37
CA LEU A 425 -28.99 5.60 -29.48
C LEU A 425 -30.23 5.19 -30.26
N SER A 426 -31.22 4.57 -29.62
CA SER A 426 -32.53 4.32 -30.25
C SER A 426 -33.65 4.44 -29.23
N GLY A 427 -34.75 5.08 -29.61
CA GLY A 427 -35.88 5.41 -28.74
C GLY A 427 -35.98 6.91 -28.41
N TYR A 428 -36.82 7.26 -27.45
CA TYR A 428 -37.02 8.65 -27.02
C TYR A 428 -35.98 9.09 -26.00
N TYR A 429 -35.33 10.23 -26.24
CA TYR A 429 -34.35 10.83 -25.34
C TYR A 429 -34.63 12.30 -25.14
N GLN A 430 -34.60 12.73 -23.88
CA GLN A 430 -34.44 14.14 -23.57
C GLN A 430 -33.00 14.54 -23.90
N ILE A 431 -32.84 15.64 -24.63
CA ILE A 431 -31.53 16.18 -25.04
C ILE A 431 -31.24 17.42 -24.21
N TRP A 432 -30.02 17.51 -23.66
CA TRP A 432 -29.49 18.74 -23.07
C TRP A 432 -28.24 19.20 -23.78
N LEU A 433 -28.15 20.50 -24.03
CA LEU A 433 -27.09 21.15 -24.76
C LEU A 433 -26.28 22.05 -23.82
N SER A 434 -24.97 22.08 -23.98
CA SER A 434 -24.13 23.12 -23.37
C SER A 434 -23.17 23.73 -24.39
N TRP A 435 -22.66 24.91 -24.07
CA TRP A 435 -21.74 25.67 -24.89
C TRP A 435 -20.84 26.55 -24.02
N GLY A 436 -19.75 27.02 -24.61
CA GLY A 436 -18.98 28.14 -24.07
C GLY A 436 -19.69 29.47 -24.32
N CYS A 437 -19.79 30.30 -23.29
CA CYS A 437 -20.33 31.66 -23.39
C CYS A 437 -19.39 32.67 -22.71
N GLY A 438 -19.68 33.97 -22.87
CA GLY A 438 -18.95 35.04 -22.19
C GLY A 438 -18.40 36.13 -23.11
N LEU A 439 -17.40 36.85 -22.61
CA LEU A 439 -16.88 38.08 -23.23
C LEU A 439 -15.38 37.99 -23.48
N SER A 440 -14.95 38.56 -24.61
CA SER A 440 -13.53 38.88 -24.85
C SER A 440 -13.37 40.39 -24.93
N GLY A 441 -12.32 40.94 -24.30
CA GLY A 441 -12.13 42.38 -24.29
C GLY A 441 -10.93 42.87 -23.47
N ARG A 442 -10.63 44.16 -23.64
CA ARG A 442 -9.82 44.96 -22.68
C ARG A 442 -10.77 45.87 -21.91
N SER A 443 -10.33 46.45 -20.78
CA SER A 443 -11.17 47.23 -19.83
C SER A 443 -12.15 48.26 -20.43
N ASN A 444 -11.95 48.68 -21.70
CA ASN A 444 -12.74 49.73 -22.37
C ASN A 444 -13.48 49.24 -23.64
N THR A 445 -13.38 47.96 -24.02
CA THR A 445 -14.11 47.35 -25.16
C THR A 445 -14.42 45.88 -24.88
N THR A 446 -15.70 45.51 -24.83
CA THR A 446 -16.16 44.12 -24.65
C THR A 446 -16.88 43.64 -25.91
N LYS A 447 -16.45 42.52 -26.48
CA LYS A 447 -17.13 41.84 -27.60
C LYS A 447 -17.67 40.50 -27.11
N ALA A 448 -18.96 40.25 -27.37
CA ALA A 448 -19.55 38.94 -27.13
C ALA A 448 -18.86 37.89 -28.01
N LEU A 449 -18.58 36.72 -27.41
CA LEU A 449 -17.73 35.71 -28.03
C LEU A 449 -18.42 34.88 -29.12
N HIS A 450 -19.75 34.74 -29.06
CA HIS A 450 -20.46 33.70 -29.82
C HIS A 450 -21.73 34.16 -30.55
N ALA A 451 -22.24 33.31 -31.44
CA ALA A 451 -23.45 33.53 -32.23
C ALA A 451 -24.70 33.71 -31.35
N MET A 452 -25.65 34.53 -31.81
CA MET A 452 -26.92 34.80 -31.11
C MET A 452 -28.03 33.83 -31.51
N ASP A 453 -27.79 33.03 -32.54
CA ASP A 453 -28.77 32.26 -33.28
C ASP A 453 -28.15 30.96 -33.82
N ALA A 454 -27.32 30.29 -33.00
CA ALA A 454 -26.77 28.99 -33.35
C ALA A 454 -27.90 27.95 -33.47
N GLU A 455 -27.92 27.19 -34.57
CA GLU A 455 -28.99 26.23 -34.84
C GLU A 455 -28.54 24.81 -34.54
N TYR A 456 -29.43 24.04 -33.92
CA TYR A 456 -29.23 22.62 -33.64
C TYR A 456 -30.26 21.82 -34.44
N HIS A 457 -29.79 20.90 -35.28
CA HIS A 457 -30.66 20.09 -36.14
C HIS A 457 -30.50 18.61 -35.81
N LEU A 458 -31.60 17.87 -35.79
CA LEU A 458 -31.63 16.41 -35.73
C LEU A 458 -31.66 15.88 -37.17
N ASP A 459 -30.64 15.14 -37.53
CA ASP A 459 -30.51 14.36 -38.76
C ASP A 459 -30.90 12.90 -38.45
N LEU A 460 -31.78 12.30 -39.25
CA LEU A 460 -32.43 11.05 -38.89
C LEU A 460 -31.73 9.84 -39.51
N ASP A 461 -31.18 9.94 -40.71
CA ASP A 461 -30.58 8.80 -41.41
C ASP A 461 -29.05 8.73 -41.30
N GLY A 462 -28.41 9.79 -40.79
CA GLY A 462 -26.98 9.89 -40.60
C GLY A 462 -26.20 10.30 -41.86
N ASP A 463 -26.89 10.58 -42.97
CA ASP A 463 -26.32 11.09 -44.22
C ASP A 463 -26.37 12.62 -44.25
N LEU A 464 -25.23 13.24 -43.98
CA LEU A 464 -25.12 14.70 -43.95
C LEU A 464 -25.27 15.36 -45.33
N ALA A 465 -25.42 14.60 -46.42
CA ALA A 465 -25.76 15.14 -47.74
C ALA A 465 -27.26 15.39 -47.90
N THR A 466 -28.13 14.68 -47.18
CA THR A 466 -29.58 14.87 -47.19
C THR A 466 -29.98 15.95 -46.19
N GLN A 467 -30.96 16.78 -46.58
CA GLN A 467 -31.47 17.87 -45.74
C GLN A 467 -32.97 17.72 -45.45
N ASP A 468 -33.70 16.91 -46.22
CA ASP A 468 -35.15 16.75 -46.10
C ASP A 468 -35.57 15.99 -44.84
N ASP A 469 -34.67 15.20 -44.26
CA ASP A 469 -34.87 14.44 -43.02
C ASP A 469 -34.45 15.22 -41.77
N ARG A 470 -33.88 16.42 -41.95
CA ARG A 470 -33.43 17.27 -40.84
C ARG A 470 -34.59 17.97 -40.16
N ARG A 471 -34.53 18.01 -38.83
CA ARG A 471 -35.50 18.71 -37.99
C ARG A 471 -34.78 19.71 -37.09
N LEU A 472 -35.18 20.97 -37.14
CA LEU A 472 -34.68 21.97 -36.20
C LEU A 472 -35.10 21.58 -34.78
N ILE A 473 -34.13 21.39 -33.90
CA ILE A 473 -34.33 21.13 -32.47
C ILE A 473 -34.57 22.46 -31.76
N THR A 474 -33.65 23.40 -31.91
CA THR A 474 -33.69 24.70 -31.24
C THR A 474 -32.71 25.70 -31.87
N ILE A 475 -32.92 26.99 -31.59
CA ILE A 475 -32.04 28.10 -31.94
C ILE A 475 -31.59 28.76 -30.63
N ILE A 476 -30.27 28.86 -30.44
CA ILE A 476 -29.66 29.27 -29.17
C ILE A 476 -28.84 30.55 -29.32
N ASN A 477 -29.08 31.49 -28.40
CA ASN A 477 -28.18 32.60 -28.16
C ASN A 477 -27.01 32.17 -27.27
N GLN A 478 -25.87 31.85 -27.89
CA GLN A 478 -24.69 31.35 -27.18
C GLN A 478 -23.92 32.43 -26.41
N GLN A 479 -24.39 33.67 -26.43
CA GLN A 479 -23.89 34.74 -25.55
C GLN A 479 -24.49 34.67 -24.15
N LYS A 480 -25.57 33.90 -23.98
CA LYS A 480 -26.30 33.73 -22.72
C LYS A 480 -25.99 32.40 -22.06
N LEU A 481 -26.29 32.33 -20.77
CA LEU A 481 -26.32 31.07 -20.02
C LEU A 481 -27.53 30.24 -20.45
N ALA A 482 -27.53 28.94 -20.12
CA ALA A 482 -28.55 27.99 -20.55
C ALA A 482 -29.98 28.30 -20.03
N ASP A 483 -30.12 29.12 -18.99
CA ASP A 483 -31.43 29.59 -18.51
C ASP A 483 -31.87 30.92 -19.15
N GLY A 484 -31.12 31.42 -20.15
CA GLY A 484 -31.38 32.69 -20.84
C GLY A 484 -30.86 33.93 -20.11
N THR A 485 -30.30 33.79 -18.91
CA THR A 485 -29.68 34.91 -18.19
C THR A 485 -28.38 35.35 -18.86
N ASP A 486 -28.05 36.63 -18.72
CA ASP A 486 -26.81 37.16 -19.29
C ASP A 486 -25.59 36.63 -18.52
N ALA A 487 -24.53 36.31 -19.27
CA ALA A 487 -23.26 35.91 -18.69
C ALA A 487 -22.67 37.07 -17.85
N PRO A 488 -22.21 36.82 -16.61
CA PRO A 488 -21.61 37.85 -15.77
C PRO A 488 -20.50 38.64 -16.47
N THR A 489 -20.64 39.97 -16.53
CA THR A 489 -19.79 40.86 -17.35
C THR A 489 -18.52 41.36 -16.64
N GLU A 490 -18.34 41.05 -15.36
CA GLU A 490 -17.14 41.40 -14.58
C GLU A 490 -15.89 40.73 -15.17
N LEU A 491 -15.02 41.50 -15.85
CA LEU A 491 -13.76 41.05 -16.42
C LEU A 491 -12.76 40.59 -15.34
N VAL A 492 -11.96 39.57 -15.63
CA VAL A 492 -10.83 39.15 -14.79
C VAL A 492 -9.56 39.85 -15.27
N GLY A 493 -9.07 40.82 -14.49
CA GLY A 493 -7.83 41.55 -14.77
C GLY A 493 -7.91 42.53 -15.95
N ALA A 494 -6.82 43.28 -16.18
CA ALA A 494 -6.78 44.40 -17.14
C ALA A 494 -6.88 43.98 -18.64
N SER A 495 -6.81 42.68 -18.96
CA SER A 495 -6.83 42.16 -20.34
C SER A 495 -7.36 40.72 -20.47
N GLY A 496 -8.40 40.34 -19.72
CA GLY A 496 -8.88 38.95 -19.71
C GLY A 496 -10.17 38.72 -20.50
N SER A 497 -10.24 37.63 -21.27
CA SER A 497 -11.52 37.01 -21.64
C SER A 497 -12.10 36.29 -20.43
N LYS A 498 -13.43 36.27 -20.33
CA LYS A 498 -14.15 35.48 -19.34
C LYS A 498 -14.95 34.43 -20.08
N ASN A 499 -14.46 33.20 -20.00
CA ASN A 499 -15.01 32.03 -20.66
C ASN A 499 -15.82 31.26 -19.62
N LEU A 500 -17.12 31.15 -19.82
CA LEU A 500 -18.03 30.53 -18.88
C LEU A 500 -18.75 29.35 -19.53
N TRP A 501 -18.98 28.33 -18.73
CA TRP A 501 -19.86 27.23 -19.10
C TRP A 501 -21.31 27.69 -19.02
N SER A 502 -22.09 27.43 -20.07
CA SER A 502 -23.50 27.85 -20.14
C SER A 502 -24.38 27.20 -19.07
N GLY A 503 -24.02 26.00 -18.61
CA GLY A 503 -24.96 25.06 -18.03
C GLY A 503 -25.67 24.24 -19.12
N LEU A 504 -26.63 23.42 -18.71
CA LEU A 504 -27.36 22.52 -19.61
C LEU A 504 -28.74 23.07 -19.96
N TYR A 505 -28.96 23.38 -21.23
CA TYR A 505 -30.25 23.79 -21.79
C TYR A 505 -31.06 22.57 -22.18
N ALA A 506 -32.31 22.48 -21.71
CA ALA A 506 -33.20 21.37 -22.02
C ALA A 506 -33.84 21.55 -23.41
N ALA A 507 -33.32 20.85 -24.42
CA ALA A 507 -33.73 20.96 -25.83
C ALA A 507 -34.95 20.10 -26.22
N GLY A 508 -35.55 19.41 -25.25
CA GLY A 508 -36.76 18.61 -25.41
C GLY A 508 -36.49 17.13 -25.67
N ILE A 509 -37.58 16.37 -25.78
CA ILE A 509 -37.55 14.93 -26.04
C ILE A 509 -37.64 14.70 -27.54
N HIS A 510 -36.71 13.92 -28.07
CA HIS A 510 -36.64 13.58 -29.49
C HIS A 510 -36.52 12.07 -29.68
N GLU A 511 -37.13 11.57 -30.74
CA GLU A 511 -36.97 10.17 -31.15
C GLU A 511 -35.66 10.02 -31.92
N LEU A 512 -34.79 9.14 -31.44
CA LEU A 512 -33.50 8.83 -32.06
C LEU A 512 -33.52 7.41 -32.61
N ASN A 513 -32.74 7.20 -33.67
CA ASN A 513 -32.33 5.87 -34.13
C ASN A 513 -30.80 5.80 -34.18
N ARG A 514 -30.24 4.59 -34.42
CA ARG A 514 -28.79 4.36 -34.29
C ARG A 514 -27.94 5.23 -35.21
N ASN A 515 -28.51 5.74 -36.30
CA ASN A 515 -27.81 6.57 -37.27
C ASN A 515 -28.04 8.07 -37.03
N SER A 516 -28.97 8.44 -36.15
CA SER A 516 -29.30 9.84 -35.92
C SER A 516 -28.08 10.65 -35.47
N ARG A 517 -27.97 11.88 -35.99
CA ARG A 517 -26.92 12.83 -35.63
C ARG A 517 -27.54 14.15 -35.19
N ILE A 518 -26.87 14.83 -34.26
CA ILE A 518 -27.23 16.19 -33.88
C ILE A 518 -26.21 17.13 -34.52
N ILE A 519 -26.64 17.98 -35.43
CA ILE A 519 -25.81 18.91 -36.19
C ILE A 519 -25.81 20.27 -35.50
N LEU A 520 -24.63 20.82 -35.24
CA LEU A 520 -24.43 22.22 -34.90
C LEU A 520 -24.18 23.02 -36.18
N ARG A 521 -25.02 24.03 -36.42
CA ARG A 521 -24.89 24.97 -37.53
C ARG A 521 -24.69 26.37 -36.98
N GLY A 522 -23.73 27.10 -37.55
CA GLY A 522 -23.50 28.48 -37.16
C GLY A 522 -24.62 29.41 -37.63
N GLY A 523 -24.85 30.48 -36.85
CA GLY A 523 -25.96 31.41 -37.05
C GLY A 523 -25.77 32.35 -38.23
N SER A 524 -26.56 33.43 -38.26
CA SER A 524 -26.65 34.35 -39.41
C SER A 524 -25.51 35.36 -39.55
N SER A 525 -24.53 35.31 -38.66
CA SER A 525 -23.39 36.22 -38.64
C SER A 525 -22.08 35.44 -38.56
N ASP A 526 -20.96 36.09 -38.87
CA ASP A 526 -19.62 35.51 -38.70
C ASP A 526 -19.18 35.39 -37.23
N ALA A 527 -20.10 35.56 -36.28
CA ALA A 527 -19.84 35.32 -34.87
C ALA A 527 -19.52 33.84 -34.63
N PRO A 528 -18.49 33.50 -33.83
CA PRO A 528 -18.14 32.12 -33.58
C PRO A 528 -19.28 31.28 -32.98
N VAL A 529 -19.50 30.07 -33.47
CA VAL A 529 -20.41 29.10 -32.84
C VAL A 529 -19.59 28.14 -31.97
N ALA A 530 -20.12 27.73 -30.82
CA ALA A 530 -19.42 26.88 -29.85
C ALA A 530 -20.15 25.54 -29.60
N ALA A 531 -19.38 24.48 -29.33
CA ALA A 531 -19.85 23.18 -28.88
C ALA A 531 -19.16 22.82 -27.56
N ASP A 532 -19.88 22.10 -26.71
CA ASP A 532 -19.39 21.49 -25.48
C ASP A 532 -20.18 20.18 -25.28
N ILE A 533 -20.43 19.78 -24.04
CA ILE A 533 -21.16 18.58 -23.66
C ILE A 533 -22.60 18.59 -24.18
N MET A 534 -23.00 17.45 -24.74
CA MET A 534 -24.40 17.07 -24.97
C MET A 534 -24.77 15.86 -24.11
N VAL A 535 -25.90 15.95 -23.43
CA VAL A 535 -26.44 14.86 -22.61
C VAL A 535 -27.69 14.31 -23.26
N PHE A 536 -27.80 12.98 -23.31
CA PHE A 536 -28.99 12.24 -23.74
C PHE A 536 -29.44 11.36 -22.58
N GLN A 537 -30.67 11.54 -22.11
CA GLN A 537 -31.24 10.71 -21.05
C GLN A 537 -32.54 10.10 -21.56
N GLN A 538 -32.63 8.78 -21.44
CA GLN A 538 -33.76 8.01 -21.95
C GLN A 538 -35.08 8.50 -21.34
N ALA A 539 -36.09 8.75 -22.16
CA ALA A 539 -37.44 9.06 -21.70
C ALA A 539 -38.28 7.77 -21.68
N ALA A 540 -39.09 7.59 -20.62
CA ALA A 540 -39.90 6.39 -20.44
C ALA A 540 -41.09 6.32 -21.41
N ASP A 541 -41.69 7.47 -21.77
CA ASP A 541 -42.73 7.64 -22.79
C ASP A 541 -42.76 9.13 -23.26
N SER A 542 -43.31 9.39 -24.44
CA SER A 542 -43.09 10.61 -25.25
C SER A 542 -43.52 11.97 -24.67
N LEU A 543 -44.11 12.06 -23.46
CA LEU A 543 -44.84 13.29 -23.06
C LEU A 543 -44.90 13.66 -21.55
N THR A 544 -44.07 13.12 -20.65
CA THR A 544 -44.12 13.54 -19.22
C THR A 544 -42.91 14.35 -18.76
N LEU A 545 -43.22 15.52 -18.15
CA LEU A 545 -42.40 16.46 -17.39
C LEU A 545 -40.92 16.58 -17.81
N GLN A 546 -40.63 17.67 -18.52
CA GLN A 546 -39.26 18.12 -18.80
C GLN A 546 -38.55 18.42 -17.48
N GLU A 547 -37.66 17.53 -17.04
CA GLU A 547 -36.84 17.78 -15.86
C GLU A 547 -35.93 19.00 -16.10
N SER A 548 -35.74 19.82 -15.07
CA SER A 548 -34.95 21.05 -15.15
C SER A 548 -33.44 20.81 -15.31
N SER A 549 -32.97 19.59 -15.09
CA SER A 549 -31.57 19.17 -15.26
C SER A 549 -31.48 17.65 -15.38
N PRO A 550 -30.48 17.10 -16.09
CA PRO A 550 -30.30 15.65 -16.16
C PRO A 550 -29.83 15.08 -14.82
N GLN A 551 -30.26 13.85 -14.54
CA GLN A 551 -29.79 13.08 -13.38
C GLN A 551 -28.47 12.36 -13.69
N LEU A 552 -27.35 13.04 -13.42
CA LEU A 552 -26.00 12.52 -13.66
C LEU A 552 -25.52 11.68 -12.47
N ARG A 553 -24.64 10.71 -12.77
CA ARG A 553 -23.98 9.87 -11.76
C ARG A 553 -22.59 10.44 -11.44
N PRO A 554 -22.10 10.33 -10.19
CA PRO A 554 -20.72 10.62 -9.87
C PRO A 554 -19.76 9.79 -10.72
N ALA A 555 -18.57 10.32 -10.97
CA ALA A 555 -17.51 9.55 -11.63
C ALA A 555 -17.09 8.36 -10.76
N VAL A 556 -16.90 7.20 -11.41
CA VAL A 556 -16.45 5.97 -10.77
C VAL A 556 -15.11 6.20 -10.05
N GLN A 557 -15.04 5.80 -8.79
CA GLN A 557 -13.82 5.80 -7.95
C GLN A 557 -13.23 4.38 -7.88
N THR A 558 -11.93 4.27 -7.64
CA THR A 558 -11.25 2.96 -7.58
C THR A 558 -11.50 2.18 -6.28
N TRP A 559 -11.87 2.85 -5.19
CA TRP A 559 -12.03 2.21 -3.88
C TRP A 559 -13.45 1.73 -3.59
N GLN A 560 -14.48 2.53 -3.89
CA GLN A 560 -15.88 2.20 -3.61
C GLN A 560 -16.81 3.07 -4.44
N ASN A 561 -17.81 2.44 -5.05
CA ASN A 561 -18.91 3.09 -5.74
C ASN A 561 -20.21 2.60 -5.12
N SER A 562 -21.13 3.52 -4.84
CA SER A 562 -22.44 3.18 -4.27
C SER A 562 -23.51 3.92 -5.04
N GLU A 563 -24.49 3.19 -5.54
CA GLU A 563 -25.67 3.75 -6.19
C GLU A 563 -26.93 3.30 -5.45
N ARG A 564 -27.88 4.22 -5.33
CA ARG A 564 -29.20 3.93 -4.79
C ARG A 564 -30.24 4.35 -5.82
N PHE A 565 -31.11 3.44 -6.19
CA PHE A 565 -32.20 3.70 -7.12
C PHE A 565 -33.51 3.18 -6.53
N LYS A 566 -34.64 3.51 -7.18
CA LYS A 566 -35.93 2.94 -6.79
C LYS A 566 -35.85 1.41 -6.88
N PRO A 567 -36.48 0.65 -5.98
CA PRO A 567 -36.47 -0.81 -6.03
C PRO A 567 -36.94 -1.30 -7.41
N ILE A 568 -36.21 -2.27 -7.98
CA ILE A 568 -36.53 -2.91 -9.25
C ILE A 568 -36.59 -4.41 -9.01
N GLU A 569 -37.67 -5.05 -9.45
CA GLU A 569 -37.73 -6.50 -9.51
C GLU A 569 -36.81 -6.99 -10.64
N ALA A 570 -35.80 -7.78 -10.30
CA ALA A 570 -34.80 -8.26 -11.24
C ALA A 570 -34.43 -9.72 -10.97
N LYS A 571 -34.17 -10.49 -12.03
CA LYS A 571 -33.63 -11.85 -11.96
C LYS A 571 -32.10 -11.90 -12.11
N PHE A 572 -31.54 -10.90 -12.78
CA PHE A 572 -30.11 -10.78 -13.05
C PHE A 572 -29.71 -9.31 -12.97
N VAL A 573 -28.51 -9.06 -12.46
CA VAL A 573 -27.84 -7.76 -12.54
C VAL A 573 -26.63 -7.93 -13.44
N ARG A 574 -26.54 -7.10 -14.49
CA ARG A 574 -25.42 -7.12 -15.44
C ARG A 574 -24.66 -5.82 -15.32
N PHE A 575 -23.34 -5.94 -15.14
CA PHE A 575 -22.41 -4.85 -15.27
C PHE A 575 -21.72 -4.96 -16.63
N THR A 576 -21.68 -3.85 -17.37
CA THR A 576 -21.00 -3.78 -18.66
C THR A 576 -19.90 -2.75 -18.57
N ILE A 577 -18.65 -3.17 -18.76
CA ILE A 577 -17.52 -2.25 -18.86
C ILE A 577 -17.46 -1.71 -20.28
N LEU A 578 -17.62 -0.39 -20.42
CA LEU A 578 -17.61 0.28 -21.73
C LEU A 578 -16.22 0.82 -22.11
N GLY A 579 -15.26 0.85 -21.18
CA GLY A 579 -13.90 1.29 -21.40
C GLY A 579 -13.03 1.15 -20.15
N THR A 580 -11.70 1.06 -20.34
CA THR A 580 -10.71 0.98 -19.26
C THR A 580 -9.52 1.90 -19.57
N ASN A 581 -8.66 2.15 -18.59
CA ASN A 581 -7.39 2.89 -18.78
C ASN A 581 -6.28 2.04 -19.43
N GLY A 582 -6.63 0.97 -20.15
CA GLY A 582 -5.69 0.00 -20.72
C GLY A 582 -5.40 -1.21 -19.84
N GLY A 583 -5.87 -1.22 -18.58
CA GLY A 583 -5.85 -2.40 -17.71
C GLY A 583 -7.07 -3.30 -17.88
N GLU A 584 -6.98 -4.54 -17.39
CA GLU A 584 -8.14 -5.41 -17.26
C GLU A 584 -9.10 -4.85 -16.18
N PRO A 585 -10.39 -4.70 -16.48
CA PRO A 585 -11.35 -4.24 -15.50
C PRO A 585 -11.63 -5.36 -14.49
N CYS A 586 -11.36 -5.09 -13.21
CA CYS A 586 -11.67 -6.02 -12.11
C CYS A 586 -12.72 -5.42 -11.17
N ILE A 587 -13.60 -6.28 -10.66
CA ILE A 587 -14.53 -5.99 -9.57
C ILE A 587 -14.23 -7.02 -8.49
N ASP A 588 -13.65 -6.57 -7.37
CA ASP A 588 -13.28 -7.46 -6.26
C ASP A 588 -14.47 -7.86 -5.40
N GLU A 589 -15.40 -6.93 -5.18
CA GLU A 589 -16.58 -7.13 -4.34
C GLU A 589 -17.81 -6.42 -4.93
N LEU A 590 -18.96 -7.08 -4.84
CA LEU A 590 -20.26 -6.56 -5.26
C LEU A 590 -21.30 -6.83 -4.17
N GLU A 591 -21.97 -5.77 -3.73
CA GLU A 591 -23.08 -5.86 -2.81
C GLU A 591 -24.36 -5.32 -3.45
N ILE A 592 -25.46 -6.06 -3.33
CA ILE A 592 -26.78 -5.64 -3.82
C ILE A 592 -27.77 -5.84 -2.68
N TYR A 593 -28.46 -4.77 -2.29
CA TYR A 593 -29.32 -4.78 -1.11
C TYR A 593 -30.80 -4.69 -1.48
N THR A 594 -31.64 -5.47 -0.80
CA THR A 594 -33.10 -5.34 -0.89
C THR A 594 -33.60 -4.05 -0.20
N GLU A 595 -34.76 -3.56 -0.64
CA GLU A 595 -35.47 -2.50 0.08
C GLU A 595 -36.07 -3.05 1.39
N GLY A 596 -36.15 -2.20 2.43
CA GLY A 596 -36.86 -2.48 3.67
C GLY A 596 -36.00 -2.38 4.92
N SER A 597 -36.64 -2.51 6.09
CA SER A 597 -35.95 -2.56 7.39
C SER A 597 -35.06 -3.79 7.55
N ASP A 598 -35.41 -4.87 6.85
CA ASP A 598 -34.66 -6.14 6.80
C ASP A 598 -33.86 -6.23 5.50
N SER A 599 -33.16 -5.15 5.15
CA SER A 599 -32.30 -5.10 3.97
C SER A 599 -31.21 -6.16 4.06
N SER A 600 -31.11 -6.99 3.02
CA SER A 600 -30.16 -8.10 2.95
C SER A 600 -29.35 -8.05 1.66
N ASN A 601 -28.07 -8.44 1.74
CA ASN A 601 -27.21 -8.52 0.57
C ASN A 601 -27.57 -9.78 -0.24
N VAL A 602 -28.20 -9.60 -1.40
CA VAL A 602 -28.63 -10.68 -2.29
C VAL A 602 -27.55 -11.11 -3.28
N ALA A 603 -26.39 -10.44 -3.31
CA ALA A 603 -25.26 -10.82 -4.17
C ALA A 603 -24.41 -11.98 -3.60
N LEU A 604 -24.68 -12.41 -2.35
CA LEU A 604 -23.90 -13.45 -1.69
C LEU A 604 -24.10 -14.82 -2.34
N ALA A 605 -23.02 -15.59 -2.50
CA ALA A 605 -23.12 -16.99 -2.94
C ALA A 605 -23.94 -17.85 -1.96
N SER A 606 -23.89 -17.52 -0.66
CA SER A 606 -24.68 -18.19 0.38
C SER A 606 -26.19 -17.97 0.25
N THR A 607 -26.63 -16.92 -0.44
CA THR A 607 -28.05 -16.67 -0.75
C THR A 607 -28.46 -17.24 -2.12
N GLY A 608 -27.58 -17.99 -2.78
CA GLY A 608 -27.84 -18.67 -4.06
C GLY A 608 -27.51 -17.84 -5.31
N ALA A 609 -26.91 -16.66 -5.16
CA ALA A 609 -26.46 -15.85 -6.29
C ALA A 609 -25.33 -16.56 -7.05
N LYS A 610 -25.36 -16.46 -8.39
CA LYS A 610 -24.34 -17.00 -9.29
C LYS A 610 -23.69 -15.87 -10.06
N ALA A 611 -22.39 -15.68 -9.85
CA ALA A 611 -21.59 -14.76 -10.65
C ALA A 611 -21.15 -15.43 -11.96
N THR A 612 -21.31 -14.73 -13.07
CA THR A 612 -20.84 -15.15 -14.40
C THR A 612 -20.25 -13.95 -15.12
N ALA A 613 -19.15 -14.15 -15.84
CA ALA A 613 -18.55 -13.16 -16.74
C ALA A 613 -18.58 -13.70 -18.19
N SER A 614 -18.67 -12.80 -19.17
CA SER A 614 -18.77 -13.13 -20.60
C SER A 614 -17.91 -12.21 -21.44
#